data_AF-A0A8T3Z531-F1
#
_entry.id   AF-A0A8T3Z531-F1
#
_cell.length_a   1.000
_cell.length_b   1.000
_cell.length_c   1.000
_cell.angle_alpha   90.00
_cell.angle_beta   90.00
_cell.angle_gamma   90.00
#
_symmetry.space_group_name_H-M   'P 1'
#
loop_
_entity.id
_entity.type
_entity.pdbx_description
1 polymer ?
#
loop_
_entity_poly.entity_id
_entity_poly.type
_entity_poly.pdbx_seq_one_letter_code
_entity_poly.pdbx_strand_id
1 'polypeptide(L)'
;THTQLIEICGGKNVVEAPLTKGSVGVSMELILQWNPDVIITSNQQFYDNIYSNSLWADVKAVKEKQVYMVPTSPFNWFEGPPGANTIIGIPWTAKVLYPDKFQDMDLKKITKEFYAEYYHYNLTDQEATNILSSSGLKNT
;
A
#
# COMPACT_ATOMS: atom_id res chain seq x y z
N THR A 1 -5.56 6.64 12.71
CA THR A 1 -6.57 5.71 12.17
C THR A 1 -5.90 4.86 11.10
N HIS A 2 -6.44 3.68 10.76
CA HIS A 2 -5.81 2.73 9.82
C HIS A 2 -5.53 3.32 8.41
N THR A 3 -6.15 4.45 8.07
CA THR A 3 -6.11 5.09 6.75
C THR A 3 -5.34 6.41 6.74
N GLN A 4 -4.66 6.77 7.83
CA GLN A 4 -3.99 8.07 7.97
C GLN A 4 -3.03 8.39 6.83
N LEU A 5 -2.28 7.40 6.33
CA LEU A 5 -1.32 7.61 5.25
C LEU A 5 -1.98 8.00 3.93
N ILE A 6 -3.22 7.55 3.68
CA ILE A 6 -3.99 7.96 2.49
C ILE A 6 -4.19 9.48 2.54
N GLU A 7 -4.69 9.99 3.66
CA GLU A 7 -4.97 11.42 3.85
C GLU A 7 -3.69 12.25 3.87
N ILE A 8 -2.64 11.80 4.57
CA ILE A 8 -1.33 12.47 4.63
C ILE A 8 -0.73 12.63 3.24
N CYS A 9 -0.88 11.62 2.38
CA CYS A 9 -0.35 11.66 1.01
C CYS A 9 -1.30 12.37 0.04
N GLY A 10 -2.47 12.86 0.48
CA GLY A 10 -3.44 13.57 -0.35
C GLY A 10 -4.44 12.68 -1.10
N GLY A 11 -4.46 11.39 -0.81
CA GLY A 11 -5.44 10.45 -1.34
C GLY A 11 -6.83 10.66 -0.71
N LYS A 12 -7.86 10.22 -1.44
CA LYS A 12 -9.24 10.17 -0.93
C LYS A 12 -9.59 8.72 -0.61
N ASN A 13 -9.91 8.44 0.65
CA ASN A 13 -10.54 7.17 0.99
C ASN A 13 -11.99 7.15 0.45
N VAL A 14 -12.29 6.20 -0.42
CA VAL A 14 -13.62 6.09 -1.06
C VAL A 14 -14.68 5.50 -0.13
N VAL A 15 -14.28 4.92 1.00
CA VAL A 15 -15.21 4.31 1.95
C VAL A 15 -15.97 5.40 2.71
N GLU A 16 -17.24 5.57 2.35
CA GLU A 16 -18.17 6.49 3.01
C GLU A 16 -18.94 5.78 4.13
N ALA A 17 -18.22 5.27 5.13
CA ALA A 17 -18.81 4.63 6.32
C ALA A 17 -18.22 5.25 7.60
N PRO A 18 -18.95 5.23 8.74
CA PRO A 18 -18.35 5.55 10.02
C PRO A 18 -17.23 4.54 10.27
N LEU A 19 -15.98 4.97 10.06
CA LEU A 19 -14.79 4.18 10.39
C LEU A 19 -14.67 4.12 11.92
N THR A 20 -15.58 3.41 12.58
CA THR A 20 -15.41 3.02 13.98
C THR A 20 -14.16 2.16 14.04
N LYS A 21 -13.24 2.47 14.97
CA LYS A 21 -11.91 1.85 15.12
C LYS A 21 -11.89 0.36 14.73
N GLY A 22 -11.54 0.07 13.47
CA GLY A 22 -11.51 -1.29 12.93
C GLY A 22 -11.95 -1.37 11.48
N SER A 23 -12.29 -2.59 11.06
CA SER A 23 -12.75 -2.92 9.72
C SER A 23 -14.26 -2.80 9.60
N VAL A 24 -14.74 -2.30 8.46
CA VAL A 24 -16.16 -2.25 8.11
C VAL A 24 -16.41 -3.26 6.99
N GLY A 25 -17.43 -4.11 7.15
CA GLY A 25 -17.91 -4.96 6.06
C GLY A 25 -18.64 -4.12 5.02
N VAL A 26 -18.22 -4.21 3.75
CA VAL A 26 -18.83 -3.52 2.62
C VAL A 26 -19.22 -4.53 1.54
N SER A 27 -20.28 -4.25 0.78
CA SER A 27 -20.72 -5.13 -0.31
C SER A 27 -19.93 -4.88 -1.58
N MET A 28 -19.96 -5.84 -2.52
CA MET A 28 -19.30 -5.69 -3.81
C MET A 28 -19.93 -4.58 -4.65
N GLU A 29 -21.25 -4.38 -4.52
CA GLU A 29 -21.98 -3.30 -5.19
C GLU A 29 -21.46 -1.92 -4.77
N LEU A 30 -21.18 -1.71 -3.47
CA LEU A 30 -20.58 -0.47 -2.99
C LEU A 30 -19.17 -0.27 -3.53
N ILE A 31 -18.35 -1.33 -3.57
CA ILE A 31 -17.00 -1.27 -4.13
C ILE A 31 -17.04 -0.88 -5.61
N LEU A 32 -17.99 -1.45 -6.39
CA LEU A 32 -18.20 -1.10 -7.80
C LEU A 32 -18.72 0.34 -7.97
N GLN A 33 -19.57 0.82 -7.05
CA GLN A 33 -20.04 2.20 -7.06
C GLN A 33 -18.92 3.20 -6.74
N TRP A 34 -18.09 2.89 -5.75
CA TRP A 34 -16.94 3.71 -5.36
C TRP A 34 -15.81 3.66 -6.40
N ASN A 35 -15.66 2.53 -7.08
CA ASN A 35 -14.73 2.27 -8.18
C ASN A 35 -13.32 2.85 -7.95
N PRO A 36 -12.59 2.37 -6.91
CA PRO A 36 -11.31 2.94 -6.52
C PRO A 36 -10.26 2.88 -7.64
N ASP A 37 -9.44 3.92 -7.72
CA ASP A 37 -8.26 3.98 -8.59
C ASP A 37 -7.13 3.07 -8.10
N VAL A 38 -7.00 2.90 -6.78
CA VAL A 38 -5.95 2.12 -6.12
C VAL A 38 -6.54 1.28 -5.00
N ILE A 39 -6.10 0.03 -4.86
CA ILE A 39 -6.39 -0.84 -3.70
C ILE A 39 -5.09 -1.12 -2.95
N ILE A 40 -5.08 -0.88 -1.65
CA ILE A 40 -3.98 -1.24 -0.74
C ILE A 40 -4.49 -2.33 0.21
N THR A 41 -3.73 -3.42 0.38
CA THR A 41 -4.13 -4.56 1.21
C THR A 41 -2.96 -5.08 2.04
N SER A 42 -3.25 -5.55 3.25
CA SER A 42 -2.33 -6.34 4.08
C SER A 42 -2.62 -7.85 4.02
N ASN A 43 -3.60 -8.29 3.21
CA ASN A 43 -4.02 -9.69 3.11
C ASN A 43 -3.42 -10.37 1.87
N GLN A 44 -2.46 -11.27 2.10
CA GLN A 44 -1.75 -12.01 1.04
C GLN A 44 -2.68 -12.84 0.17
N GLN A 45 -3.60 -13.59 0.77
CA GLN A 45 -4.53 -14.42 0.01
C GLN A 45 -5.43 -13.58 -0.90
N PHE A 46 -5.89 -12.41 -0.44
CA PHE A 46 -6.67 -11.50 -1.28
C PHE A 46 -5.83 -10.98 -2.45
N TYR A 47 -4.61 -10.52 -2.19
CA TYR A 47 -3.71 -9.99 -3.22
C TYR A 47 -3.39 -11.03 -4.30
N ASP A 48 -3.10 -12.27 -3.91
CA ASP A 48 -2.75 -13.35 -4.83
C ASP A 48 -3.92 -13.76 -5.74
N ASN A 49 -5.17 -13.59 -5.26
CA ASN A 49 -6.37 -14.07 -5.95
C ASN A 49 -7.22 -12.96 -6.59
N ILE A 50 -6.89 -11.68 -6.39
CA ILE A 50 -7.76 -10.59 -6.83
C ILE A 50 -7.97 -10.57 -8.35
N TYR A 51 -6.93 -10.93 -9.12
CA TYR A 51 -6.97 -10.90 -10.58
C TYR A 51 -7.67 -12.11 -11.20
N SER A 52 -7.87 -13.20 -10.45
CA SER A 52 -8.66 -14.36 -10.88
C SER A 52 -10.11 -14.29 -10.41
N ASN A 53 -10.45 -13.34 -9.54
CA ASN A 53 -11.79 -13.18 -8.99
C ASN A 53 -12.67 -12.33 -9.93
N SER A 54 -13.65 -12.97 -10.57
CA SER A 54 -14.56 -12.31 -11.52
C SER A 54 -15.41 -11.19 -10.91
N LEU A 55 -15.68 -11.24 -9.60
CA LEU A 55 -16.42 -10.17 -8.91
C LEU A 55 -15.66 -8.84 -8.89
N TRP A 56 -14.33 -8.90 -8.97
CA TRP A 56 -13.44 -7.74 -8.92
C TRP A 56 -13.00 -7.26 -10.31
N ALA A 57 -13.32 -8.01 -11.37
CA ALA A 57 -12.81 -7.77 -12.72
C ALA A 57 -13.21 -6.40 -13.29
N ASP A 58 -14.35 -5.84 -12.85
CA ASP A 58 -14.83 -4.54 -13.32
C ASP A 58 -14.31 -3.35 -12.50
N VAL A 59 -13.66 -3.59 -11.36
CA VAL A 59 -13.10 -2.53 -10.51
C VAL A 59 -11.88 -1.91 -11.20
N LYS A 60 -11.84 -0.57 -11.29
CA LYS A 60 -10.79 0.17 -12.00
C LYS A 60 -9.38 -0.23 -11.55
N ALA A 61 -9.10 -0.19 -10.24
CA ALA A 61 -7.81 -0.61 -9.68
C ALA A 61 -7.37 -2.01 -10.13
N VAL A 62 -8.32 -2.95 -10.29
CA VAL A 62 -8.01 -4.33 -10.69
C VAL A 62 -7.70 -4.40 -12.18
N LYS A 63 -8.52 -3.75 -13.02
CA LYS A 63 -8.29 -3.65 -14.48
C LYS A 63 -6.94 -3.01 -14.79
N GLU A 64 -6.59 -1.95 -14.08
CA GLU A 64 -5.37 -1.17 -14.28
C GLU A 64 -4.17 -1.73 -13.49
N LYS A 65 -4.34 -2.85 -12.79
CA LYS A 65 -3.33 -3.50 -11.95
C LYS A 65 -2.70 -2.56 -10.92
N GLN A 66 -3.51 -1.70 -10.34
CA GLN A 66 -3.20 -0.78 -9.24
C GLN A 66 -3.64 -1.39 -7.90
N VAL A 67 -3.20 -2.61 -7.63
CA VAL A 67 -3.44 -3.30 -6.35
C VAL A 67 -2.08 -3.53 -5.72
N TYR A 68 -1.93 -3.15 -4.45
CA TYR A 68 -0.64 -3.12 -3.77
C TYR A 68 -0.70 -3.84 -2.43
N MET A 69 0.30 -4.67 -2.18
CA MET A 69 0.51 -5.35 -0.91
C MET A 69 1.32 -4.43 0.01
N VAL A 70 0.87 -4.24 1.24
CA VAL A 70 1.63 -3.48 2.22
C VAL A 70 2.92 -4.25 2.60
N PRO A 71 4.11 -3.61 2.59
CA PRO A 71 5.31 -4.21 3.16
C PRO A 71 5.14 -4.45 4.67
N THR A 72 5.44 -5.67 5.12
CA THR A 72 5.21 -6.10 6.52
C THR A 72 6.44 -6.59 7.26
N SER A 73 7.60 -6.68 6.60
CA SER A 73 8.83 -7.17 7.24
C SER A 73 9.72 -6.01 7.67
N PRO A 74 10.14 -5.88 8.94
CA PRO A 74 9.67 -6.64 10.10
C PRO A 74 8.32 -6.12 10.65
N PHE A 75 7.92 -4.91 10.27
CA PHE A 75 6.68 -4.28 10.72
C PHE A 75 5.85 -3.77 9.54
N ASN A 76 4.54 -3.68 9.72
CA ASN A 76 3.60 -3.18 8.72
C ASN A 76 3.84 -1.68 8.47
N TRP A 77 4.04 -1.28 7.21
CA TRP A 77 4.32 0.13 6.87
C TRP A 77 3.07 1.03 6.84
N PHE A 78 1.88 0.45 6.75
CA PHE A 78 0.64 1.19 6.47
C PHE A 78 -0.37 1.17 7.62
N GLU A 79 -0.56 -0.01 8.21
CA GLU A 79 -1.50 -0.27 9.30
C GLU A 79 -0.77 -0.35 10.64
N GLY A 80 -1.52 -0.08 11.71
CA GLY A 80 -0.97 0.19 13.04
C GLY A 80 -0.26 -0.97 13.76
N PRO A 81 0.26 -0.71 14.98
CA PRO A 81 0.20 0.56 15.70
C PRO A 81 1.07 1.66 15.06
N PRO A 82 0.73 2.95 15.25
CA PRO A 82 1.59 4.07 14.83
C PRO A 82 2.97 3.92 15.47
N GLY A 83 4.01 4.00 14.66
CA GLY A 83 5.40 3.80 15.08
C GLY A 83 6.36 4.29 14.03
N ALA A 84 7.64 3.98 14.19
CA ALA A 84 8.68 4.37 13.22
C ALA A 84 8.36 3.86 11.80
N ASN A 85 7.71 2.71 11.67
CA ASN A 85 7.22 2.13 10.41
C ASN A 85 6.31 3.06 9.58
N THR A 86 5.59 3.99 10.22
CA THR A 86 4.79 4.98 9.49
C THR A 86 5.66 5.95 8.69
N ILE A 87 6.90 6.20 9.12
CA ILE A 87 7.84 7.10 8.44
C ILE A 87 8.18 6.57 7.04
N ILE A 88 8.51 5.28 6.91
CA ILE A 88 8.73 4.64 5.60
C ILE A 88 7.42 4.38 4.83
N GLY A 89 6.30 4.25 5.56
CA GLY A 89 4.97 4.14 4.97
C GLY A 89 4.55 5.36 4.14
N ILE A 90 4.95 6.57 4.52
CA ILE A 90 4.63 7.81 3.79
C ILE A 90 5.18 7.79 2.36
N PRO A 91 6.51 7.67 2.10
CA PRO A 91 7.04 7.68 0.75
C PRO A 91 6.55 6.48 -0.09
N TRP A 92 6.35 5.31 0.53
CA TRP A 92 5.75 4.16 -0.15
C TRP A 92 4.30 4.47 -0.61
N THR A 93 3.47 4.99 0.29
CA THR A 93 2.06 5.34 -0.02
C THR A 93 2.00 6.45 -1.07
N ALA A 94 2.86 7.45 -0.98
CA ALA A 94 2.92 8.54 -1.95
C ALA A 94 3.25 8.02 -3.36
N LYS A 95 4.23 7.12 -3.49
CA LYS A 95 4.60 6.51 -4.78
C LYS A 95 3.52 5.57 -5.31
N VAL A 96 2.81 4.86 -4.44
CA VAL A 96 1.64 4.03 -4.80
C VAL A 96 0.49 4.88 -5.33
N LEU A 97 0.15 5.99 -4.67
CA LEU A 97 -0.98 6.84 -5.07
C LEU A 97 -0.67 7.73 -6.28
N TYR A 98 0.59 8.16 -6.45
CA TYR A 98 0.99 9.11 -7.48
C TYR A 98 2.31 8.71 -8.14
N PRO A 99 2.39 7.55 -8.82
CA PRO A 99 3.64 7.06 -9.43
C PRO A 99 4.25 8.08 -10.40
N ASP A 100 3.41 8.78 -11.18
CA ASP A 100 3.87 9.80 -12.13
C ASP A 100 4.47 11.04 -11.46
N LYS A 101 4.05 11.38 -10.23
CA LYS A 101 4.61 12.53 -9.51
C LYS A 101 5.90 12.17 -8.76
N PHE A 102 6.07 10.90 -8.43
CA PHE A 102 7.19 10.39 -7.64
C PHE A 102 8.04 9.39 -8.42
N GLN A 103 8.08 9.53 -9.75
CA GLN A 103 8.87 8.68 -10.64
C GLN A 103 10.37 8.76 -10.30
N ASP A 104 10.88 9.96 -9.99
CA ASP A 104 12.29 10.20 -9.61
C ASP A 104 12.62 9.84 -8.15
N MET A 105 11.63 9.43 -7.35
CA MET A 105 11.88 9.03 -5.96
C MET A 105 12.60 7.67 -5.92
N ASP A 106 13.83 7.66 -5.42
CA ASP A 106 14.57 6.43 -5.11
C ASP A 106 14.07 5.82 -3.79
N LEU A 107 12.95 5.11 -3.89
CA LEU A 107 12.32 4.47 -2.75
C LEU A 107 13.19 3.33 -2.18
N LYS A 108 14.05 2.72 -3.00
CA LYS A 108 14.99 1.69 -2.54
C LYS A 108 16.04 2.30 -1.62
N LYS A 109 16.63 3.44 -1.98
CA LYS A 109 17.54 4.19 -1.12
C LYS A 109 16.88 4.60 0.18
N ILE A 110 15.68 5.19 0.12
CA ILE A 110 14.91 5.59 1.30
C ILE A 110 14.64 4.38 2.21
N THR A 111 14.30 3.21 1.63
CA THR A 111 14.09 1.97 2.38
C THR A 111 15.37 1.53 3.10
N LYS A 112 16.51 1.54 2.41
CA LYS A 112 17.80 1.16 3.02
C LYS A 112 18.20 2.11 4.15
N GLU A 113 18.04 3.41 3.95
CA GLU A 113 18.31 4.44 4.97
C GLU A 113 17.43 4.22 6.20
N PHE A 114 16.13 4.00 6.00
CA PHE A 114 15.20 3.74 7.10
C PHE A 114 15.57 2.48 7.90
N TYR A 115 15.93 1.36 7.25
CA TYR A 115 16.32 0.14 7.96
C TYR A 115 17.62 0.31 8.73
N ALA A 116 18.58 1.04 8.17
CA ALA A 116 19.85 1.30 8.84
C ALA A 116 19.66 2.18 10.09
N GLU A 117 18.85 3.24 9.99
CA GLU A 117 18.65 4.21 11.08
C GLU A 117 17.74 3.69 12.19
N TYR A 118 16.60 3.07 11.83
CA TYR A 118 15.56 2.72 12.79
C TYR A 118 15.58 1.25 13.22
N TYR A 119 16.02 0.34 12.34
CA TYR A 119 16.11 -1.09 12.65
C TYR A 119 17.55 -1.57 12.86
N HIS A 120 18.54 -0.68 12.72
CA HIS A 120 19.96 -0.98 12.81
C HIS A 120 20.37 -2.15 11.91
N TYR A 121 19.74 -2.23 10.73
CA TYR A 121 19.95 -3.30 9.76
C TYR A 121 20.31 -2.74 8.38
N ASN A 122 21.49 -3.09 7.89
CA ASN A 122 21.95 -2.68 6.56
C ASN A 122 21.42 -3.64 5.51
N LEU A 123 20.27 -3.31 4.91
CA LEU A 123 19.72 -4.07 3.79
C LEU A 123 20.71 -4.12 2.62
N THR A 124 20.86 -5.30 2.03
CA THR A 124 21.41 -5.46 0.69
C THR A 124 20.46 -4.86 -0.35
N ASP A 125 20.97 -4.56 -1.55
CA ASP A 125 20.12 -4.10 -2.65
C ASP A 125 19.05 -5.13 -3.03
N GLN A 126 19.37 -6.42 -2.93
CA GLN A 126 18.43 -7.49 -3.23
C GLN A 126 17.30 -7.54 -2.22
N GLU A 127 17.59 -7.41 -0.91
CA GLU A 127 16.55 -7.41 0.12
C GLU A 127 15.62 -6.20 -0.02
N ALA A 128 16.18 -5.00 -0.23
CA ALA A 128 15.38 -3.80 -0.47
C ALA A 128 14.49 -3.95 -1.72
N THR A 129 15.05 -4.50 -2.81
CA THR A 129 14.29 -4.78 -4.03
C THR A 129 13.18 -5.83 -3.81
N ASN A 130 13.44 -6.86 -3.00
CA ASN A 130 12.44 -7.89 -2.68
C ASN A 130 11.28 -7.30 -1.86
N ILE A 131 11.59 -6.46 -0.88
CA ILE A 131 10.57 -5.77 -0.06
C ILE A 131 9.66 -4.90 -0.95
N LEU A 132 10.24 -4.13 -1.87
CA LEU A 132 9.46 -3.24 -2.73
C LEU A 132 8.71 -3.97 -3.85
N SER A 133 9.34 -4.96 -4.50
CA SER A 133 8.69 -5.69 -5.59
C SER A 133 7.56 -6.60 -5.11
N SER A 134 7.68 -7.20 -3.91
CA SER A 134 6.58 -7.94 -3.28
C SER A 134 5.39 -7.06 -2.91
N SER A 135 5.58 -5.74 -2.81
CA SER A 135 4.50 -4.77 -2.55
C SER A 135 3.62 -4.46 -3.78
N GLY A 136 3.98 -4.97 -4.96
CA GLY A 136 3.31 -4.68 -6.22
C GLY A 136 3.86 -3.46 -6.97
N LEU A 137 4.81 -2.72 -6.38
CA LEU A 137 5.56 -1.68 -7.08
C LEU A 137 6.46 -2.31 -8.15
N LYS A 138 6.39 -1.75 -9.36
CA LYS A 138 7.21 -2.15 -10.51
C LYS A 138 8.33 -1.13 -10.70
N ASN A 139 9.53 -1.59 -11.08
CA ASN A 139 10.69 -0.74 -11.41
C ASN A 139 11.20 0.15 -10.25
N THR A 140 11.37 -0.44 -9.07
CA THR A 140 12.06 0.17 -7.90
C THR A 140 13.51 -0.26 -7.78
#